data_AF-R6HK73-F1
#
_entry.id   AF-R6HK73-F1
#
_cell.length_a   1.000
_cell.length_b   1.000
_cell.length_c   1.000
_cell.angle_alpha   90.00
_cell.angle_beta   90.00
_cell.angle_gamma   90.00
#
_symmetry.space_group_name_H-M   'P 1'
#
loop_
_entity.id
_entity.type
_entity.pdbx_description
1 polymer ?
#
loop_
_entity_poly.entity_id
_entity_poly.type
_entity_poly.pdbx_seq_one_letter_code
_entity_poly.pdbx_strand_id
1 'polypeptide(L)'
;MDINEWLIELTGNIDGFMYTYILLILLVVTGVYFTIRTKCVQIRYLKDMFRQVTEKKHVDGEKSISSFQALMVSTASRVGTGNIAGVATAIALGGPGAVFWMWLMAIVGAASAFIESTLAQIWKIRGKEGEFRGGPAYYIEKALGHRWLGILFAVLLILCYAFGFNGLQAYNACSALEYYVPDYNENGLAMIVGLLLVLMTATVIFGGQKRISVITSIVVPVMALAYIAIAL
;
A
#
# COMPACT_ATOMS: atom_id res chain seq x y z
N MET A 1 -33.63 -5.47 13.69
CA MET A 1 -32.30 -5.13 13.17
C MET A 1 -32.42 -5.05 11.68
N ASP A 2 -32.12 -3.90 11.11
CA ASP A 2 -32.00 -3.75 9.66
C ASP A 2 -30.86 -4.66 9.17
N ILE A 3 -30.96 -5.17 7.94
CA ILE A 3 -29.90 -6.03 7.36
C ILE A 3 -28.56 -5.30 7.31
N ASN A 4 -28.60 -3.97 7.10
CA ASN A 4 -27.42 -3.12 7.13
C ASN A 4 -26.79 -3.03 8.52
N GLU A 5 -27.59 -2.83 9.56
CA GLU A 5 -27.11 -2.80 10.95
C GLU A 5 -26.48 -4.14 11.32
N TRP A 6 -27.11 -5.25 10.95
CA TRP A 6 -26.56 -6.59 11.17
C TRP A 6 -25.22 -6.80 10.45
N LEU A 7 -25.10 -6.37 9.20
CA LEU A 7 -23.84 -6.46 8.45
C LEU A 7 -22.74 -5.61 9.07
N ILE A 8 -23.05 -4.38 9.49
CA ILE A 8 -22.09 -3.48 10.13
C ILE A 8 -21.62 -4.08 11.46
N GLU A 9 -22.53 -4.59 12.28
CA GLU A 9 -22.18 -5.23 13.55
C GLU A 9 -21.34 -6.50 13.35
N LEU A 10 -21.74 -7.37 12.42
CA LEU A 10 -21.00 -8.59 12.11
C LEU A 10 -19.58 -8.27 11.61
N THR A 11 -19.47 -7.38 10.63
CA THR A 11 -18.16 -7.00 10.08
C THR A 11 -17.30 -6.27 11.09
N GLY A 12 -17.87 -5.39 11.92
CA GLY A 12 -17.16 -4.70 13.00
C GLY A 12 -16.63 -5.66 14.07
N ASN A 13 -17.41 -6.68 14.46
CA ASN A 13 -16.96 -7.69 15.42
C ASN A 13 -15.82 -8.56 14.85
N ILE A 14 -15.93 -8.97 13.59
CA ILE A 14 -14.86 -9.72 12.90
C ILE A 14 -13.60 -8.86 12.79
N ASP A 15 -13.74 -7.62 12.34
CA ASP A 15 -12.66 -6.65 12.22
C ASP A 15 -11.94 -6.46 13.57
N GLY A 16 -12.69 -6.13 14.62
CA GLY A 16 -12.16 -5.95 15.96
C GLY A 16 -11.42 -7.19 16.47
N PHE A 17 -11.98 -8.38 16.29
CA PHE A 17 -11.33 -9.63 16.69
C PHE A 17 -10.04 -9.90 15.90
N MET A 18 -10.09 -9.71 14.58
CA MET A 18 -8.94 -9.92 13.70
C MET A 18 -7.80 -8.95 14.02
N TYR A 19 -8.07 -7.66 14.12
CA TYR A 19 -7.04 -6.64 14.37
C TYR A 19 -6.49 -6.71 15.79
N THR A 20 -7.33 -6.97 16.79
CA THR A 20 -6.90 -6.99 18.20
C THR A 20 -6.06 -8.21 18.54
N TYR A 21 -6.47 -9.40 18.06
CA TYR A 21 -5.86 -10.65 18.52
C TYR A 21 -5.03 -11.35 17.46
N ILE A 22 -5.54 -11.50 16.24
CA ILE A 22 -4.90 -12.37 15.24
C ILE A 22 -3.79 -11.61 14.51
N LEU A 23 -4.14 -10.51 13.85
CA LEU A 23 -3.24 -9.80 12.95
C LEU A 23 -2.07 -9.16 13.71
N LEU A 24 -2.33 -8.58 14.89
CA LEU A 24 -1.28 -8.00 15.72
C LEU A 24 -0.26 -9.05 16.13
N ILE A 25 -0.70 -10.18 16.70
CA ILE A 25 0.20 -11.25 17.14
C ILE A 25 0.95 -11.82 15.94
N LEU A 26 0.25 -12.10 14.84
CA LEU A 26 0.87 -12.68 13.64
C LEU A 26 1.93 -11.75 13.06
N LEU A 27 1.65 -10.45 12.95
CA LEU A 27 2.58 -9.47 12.37
C LEU A 27 3.81 -9.26 13.27
N VAL A 28 3.62 -9.15 14.59
CA VAL A 28 4.73 -9.04 15.54
C VAL A 28 5.58 -10.30 15.54
N VAL A 29 4.97 -11.47 15.68
CA VAL A 29 5.69 -12.75 15.76
C VAL A 29 6.43 -13.04 14.46
N THR A 30 5.79 -12.87 13.30
CA THR A 30 6.44 -13.11 12.01
C THR A 30 7.55 -12.09 11.73
N GLY A 31 7.32 -10.81 12.01
CA GLY A 31 8.35 -9.78 11.84
C GLY A 31 9.56 -9.99 12.75
N VAL A 32 9.33 -10.35 14.02
CA VAL A 32 10.42 -10.68 14.96
C VAL A 32 11.13 -11.96 14.53
N TYR A 33 10.40 -13.00 14.13
CA TYR A 33 10.96 -14.25 13.63
C TYR A 33 11.88 -14.00 12.42
N PHE A 34 11.41 -13.24 11.42
CA PHE A 34 12.23 -12.90 10.25
C PHE A 34 13.39 -11.98 10.61
N THR A 35 13.20 -11.01 11.52
CA THR A 35 14.28 -10.16 12.02
C THR A 35 15.41 -11.01 12.61
N ILE A 36 15.10 -11.97 13.48
CA ILE A 36 16.11 -12.85 14.11
C ILE A 36 16.74 -13.78 13.06
N ARG A 37 15.93 -14.46 12.24
CA ARG A 37 16.42 -15.45 11.25
C ARG A 37 17.29 -14.82 10.18
N THR A 38 17.00 -13.58 9.79
CA THR A 38 17.77 -12.84 8.79
C THR A 38 18.92 -12.02 9.39
N LYS A 39 19.14 -12.14 10.72
CA LYS A 39 20.17 -11.41 11.49
C LYS A 39 20.04 -9.89 11.33
N CYS A 40 18.83 -9.38 11.59
CA CYS A 40 18.45 -7.97 11.51
C CYS A 40 18.73 -7.35 10.14
N VAL A 41 18.22 -7.99 9.08
CA VAL A 41 18.46 -7.56 7.68
C VAL A 41 18.09 -6.11 7.42
N GLN A 42 17.01 -5.62 8.02
CA GLN A 42 16.52 -4.25 7.87
C GLN A 42 17.49 -3.20 8.41
N ILE A 43 18.34 -3.55 9.38
CA ILE A 43 19.39 -2.66 9.92
C ILE A 43 20.69 -2.89 9.15
N ARG A 44 21.07 -4.16 8.94
CA ARG A 44 22.35 -4.55 8.31
C ARG A 44 22.49 -4.03 6.89
N TYR A 45 21.43 -4.11 6.09
CA TYR A 45 21.43 -3.68 4.67
C TYR A 45 20.86 -2.29 4.45
N LEU A 46 20.67 -1.50 5.51
CA LEU A 46 20.16 -0.13 5.38
C LEU A 46 21.06 0.74 4.48
N LYS A 47 22.39 0.60 4.59
CA LYS A 47 23.34 1.31 3.73
C LYS A 47 23.25 0.86 2.26
N ASP A 48 23.17 -0.45 2.04
CA ASP A 48 23.05 -1.03 0.70
C ASP A 48 21.75 -0.61 0.02
N MET A 49 20.67 -0.48 0.78
CA MET A 49 19.38 0.03 0.28
C MET A 49 19.54 1.42 -0.33
N PHE A 50 20.16 2.37 0.37
CA PHE A 50 20.36 3.72 -0.16
C PHE A 50 21.19 3.71 -1.44
N ARG A 51 22.26 2.93 -1.48
CA ARG A 51 23.07 2.75 -2.69
C ARG A 51 22.22 2.22 -3.85
N GLN A 52 21.48 1.14 -3.64
CA GLN A 52 20.65 0.49 -4.67
C GLN A 52 19.52 1.36 -5.19
N VAL A 53 18.94 2.22 -4.36
CA VAL A 53 17.90 3.18 -4.77
C VAL A 53 18.49 4.26 -5.68
N THR A 54 19.74 4.67 -5.43
CA THR A 54 20.45 5.68 -6.25
C THR A 54 21.14 5.10 -7.50
N GLU A 55 21.29 3.78 -7.60
CA GLU A 55 21.92 3.14 -8.75
C GLU A 55 21.07 3.32 -10.03
N LYS A 56 21.78 3.54 -11.14
CA LYS A 56 21.14 3.59 -12.46
C LYS A 56 20.57 2.22 -12.80
N LYS A 57 19.52 2.24 -13.63
CA LYS A 57 18.78 1.06 -14.06
C LYS A 57 19.73 -0.04 -14.55
N HIS A 58 19.69 -1.21 -13.89
CA HIS A 58 20.63 -2.31 -14.12
C HIS A 58 20.30 -3.18 -15.34
N VAL A 59 19.09 -3.05 -15.91
CA VAL A 59 18.62 -3.83 -17.07
C VAL A 59 18.09 -2.89 -18.14
N ASP A 60 18.82 -2.80 -19.26
CA ASP A 60 18.34 -2.10 -20.44
C ASP A 60 17.15 -2.83 -21.06
N GLY A 61 16.05 -2.11 -21.26
CA GLY A 61 14.80 -2.66 -21.76
C GLY A 61 13.65 -1.69 -21.55
N GLU A 62 12.82 -1.51 -22.57
CA GLU A 62 11.79 -0.47 -22.58
C GLU A 62 10.71 -0.64 -21.50
N LYS A 63 10.56 -1.86 -20.95
CA LYS A 63 9.52 -2.26 -20.00
C LYS A 63 9.99 -2.48 -18.55
N SER A 64 11.28 -2.40 -18.25
CA SER A 64 11.78 -2.46 -16.86
C SER A 64 11.73 -1.08 -16.19
N ILE A 65 11.50 -1.04 -14.88
CA ILE A 65 11.52 0.19 -14.06
C ILE A 65 12.79 0.23 -13.21
N SER A 66 13.29 1.42 -12.83
CA SER A 66 14.44 1.54 -11.94
C SER A 66 14.08 1.18 -10.49
N SER A 67 15.09 0.94 -9.64
CA SER A 67 14.91 0.70 -8.20
C SER A 67 14.18 1.87 -7.51
N PHE A 68 14.55 3.11 -7.88
CA PHE A 68 13.86 4.31 -7.39
C PHE A 68 12.39 4.36 -7.83
N GLN A 69 12.11 4.08 -9.10
CA GLN A 69 10.73 4.03 -9.61
C GLN A 69 9.91 2.94 -8.91
N ALA A 70 10.49 1.76 -8.69
CA ALA A 70 9.85 0.68 -7.95
C ALA A 70 9.55 1.08 -6.50
N LEU A 71 10.51 1.73 -5.83
CA LEU A 71 10.32 2.29 -4.49
C LEU A 71 9.17 3.29 -4.48
N MET A 72 9.16 4.27 -5.40
CA MET A 72 8.12 5.29 -5.45
C MET A 72 6.73 4.69 -5.75
N VAL A 73 6.63 3.71 -6.65
CA VAL A 73 5.38 2.96 -6.88
C VAL A 73 4.92 2.25 -5.61
N SER A 74 5.84 1.61 -4.89
CA SER A 74 5.56 0.92 -3.64
C SER A 74 5.21 1.87 -2.49
N THR A 75 5.74 3.09 -2.50
CA THR A 75 5.41 4.14 -1.54
C THR A 75 4.05 4.75 -1.86
N ALA A 76 3.75 5.05 -3.13
CA ALA A 76 2.43 5.55 -3.54
C ALA A 76 1.28 4.62 -3.16
N SER A 77 1.48 3.30 -3.27
CA SER A 77 0.43 2.34 -2.92
C SER A 77 0.19 2.22 -1.43
N ARG A 78 1.12 2.72 -0.59
CA ARG A 78 1.02 2.67 0.88
C ARG A 78 0.77 4.02 1.52
N VAL A 79 1.13 5.13 0.87
CA VAL A 79 0.91 6.48 1.37
C VAL A 79 -0.39 7.01 0.77
N GLY A 80 -1.36 7.30 1.63
CA GLY A 80 -2.62 7.88 1.22
C GLY A 80 -3.35 8.55 2.37
N THR A 81 -4.50 9.15 2.07
CA THR A 81 -5.33 9.87 3.04
C THR A 81 -5.76 8.97 4.20
N GLY A 82 -6.03 7.68 3.94
CA GLY A 82 -6.32 6.69 4.97
C GLY A 82 -5.20 6.54 6.02
N ASN A 83 -3.93 6.64 5.64
CA ASN A 83 -2.82 6.57 6.60
C ASN A 83 -2.73 7.84 7.45
N ILE A 84 -3.02 9.01 6.86
CA ILE A 84 -3.00 10.29 7.60
C ILE A 84 -4.11 10.28 8.65
N ALA A 85 -5.34 9.95 8.23
CA ALA A 85 -6.48 9.83 9.14
C ALA A 85 -6.23 8.74 10.20
N GLY A 86 -5.70 7.58 9.80
CA GLY A 86 -5.37 6.49 10.72
C GLY A 86 -4.34 6.89 11.78
N VAL A 87 -3.29 7.63 11.40
CA VAL A 87 -2.29 8.15 12.35
C VAL A 87 -2.92 9.17 13.30
N ALA A 88 -3.72 10.10 12.79
CA ALA A 88 -4.43 11.08 13.60
C ALA A 88 -5.36 10.39 14.63
N THR A 89 -6.16 9.43 14.19
CA THR A 89 -7.04 8.63 15.07
C THR A 89 -6.25 7.84 16.12
N ALA A 90 -5.13 7.21 15.73
CA ALA A 90 -4.30 6.46 16.66
C ALA A 90 -3.68 7.35 17.74
N ILE A 91 -3.24 8.57 17.39
CA ILE A 91 -2.73 9.54 18.36
C ILE A 91 -3.86 10.07 19.25
N ALA A 92 -5.02 10.36 18.67
CA ALA A 92 -6.18 10.86 19.42
C ALA A 92 -6.69 9.85 20.46
N LEU A 93 -6.73 8.56 20.10
CA LEU A 93 -7.22 7.49 20.97
C LEU A 93 -6.13 6.91 21.89
N GLY A 94 -4.92 6.72 21.38
CA GLY A 94 -3.81 6.06 22.08
C GLY A 94 -2.80 7.02 22.74
N GLY A 95 -2.96 8.32 22.54
CA GLY A 95 -2.02 9.34 23.00
C GLY A 95 -0.73 9.40 22.17
N PRO A 96 0.21 10.29 22.54
CA PRO A 96 1.44 10.53 21.78
C PRO A 96 2.37 9.31 21.72
N GLY A 97 2.25 8.38 22.67
CA GLY A 97 3.01 7.13 22.69
C GLY A 97 2.72 6.21 21.49
N ALA A 98 1.58 6.38 20.80
CA ALA A 98 1.26 5.63 19.59
C ALA A 98 2.34 5.77 18.49
N VAL A 99 2.97 6.95 18.39
CA VAL A 99 4.01 7.22 17.39
C VAL A 99 5.23 6.33 17.58
N PHE A 100 5.65 6.10 18.83
CA PHE A 100 6.75 5.20 19.14
C PHE A 100 6.47 3.77 18.66
N TRP A 101 5.26 3.27 18.93
CA TRP A 101 4.84 1.93 18.52
C TRP A 101 4.75 1.82 16.99
N MET A 102 4.30 2.85 16.29
CA MET A 102 4.29 2.88 14.82
C MET A 102 5.70 2.72 14.24
N TRP A 103 6.69 3.45 14.76
CA TRP A 103 8.08 3.32 14.30
C TRP A 103 8.67 1.94 14.62
N LEU A 104 8.42 1.40 15.81
CA LEU A 104 8.87 0.07 16.18
C LEU A 104 8.29 -0.99 15.24
N MET A 105 6.98 -0.91 14.98
CA MET A 105 6.29 -1.84 14.07
C MET A 105 6.77 -1.68 12.63
N ALA A 106 7.12 -0.47 12.19
CA ALA A 106 7.74 -0.27 10.88
C ALA A 106 9.09 -0.98 10.75
N ILE A 107 9.94 -0.92 11.79
CA ILE A 107 11.25 -1.61 11.82
C ILE A 107 11.05 -3.13 11.82
N VAL A 108 10.12 -3.65 12.62
CA VAL A 108 9.82 -5.08 12.69
C VAL A 108 9.23 -5.59 11.36
N GLY A 109 8.28 -4.84 10.79
CA GLY A 109 7.62 -5.16 9.52
C GLY A 109 8.56 -5.10 8.31
N ALA A 110 9.62 -4.29 8.35
CA ALA A 110 10.60 -4.18 7.27
C ALA A 110 11.28 -5.54 6.96
N ALA A 111 11.49 -6.39 7.97
CA ALA A 111 12.03 -7.74 7.76
C ALA A 111 11.04 -8.63 6.98
N SER A 112 9.74 -8.58 7.31
CA SER A 112 8.70 -9.31 6.55
C SER A 112 8.62 -8.83 5.12
N ALA A 113 8.57 -7.50 4.92
CA ALA A 113 8.51 -6.90 3.59
C ALA A 113 9.73 -7.27 2.72
N PHE A 114 10.91 -7.41 3.32
CA PHE A 114 12.12 -7.87 2.63
C PHE A 114 11.96 -9.33 2.15
N ILE A 115 11.46 -10.22 3.00
CA ILE A 115 11.22 -11.63 2.65
C ILE A 115 10.14 -11.74 1.57
N GLU A 116 9.03 -11.01 1.70
CA GLU A 116 7.96 -10.99 0.70
C GLU A 116 8.46 -10.52 -0.68
N SER A 117 9.26 -9.45 -0.69
CA SER A 117 9.87 -8.92 -1.91
C SER A 117 10.86 -9.91 -2.53
N THR A 118 11.63 -10.61 -1.69
CA THR A 118 12.58 -11.65 -2.13
C THR A 118 11.85 -12.84 -2.75
N LEU A 119 10.79 -13.35 -2.10
CA LEU A 119 9.96 -14.42 -2.64
C LEU A 119 9.28 -14.01 -3.95
N ALA A 120 8.79 -12.77 -4.04
CA ALA A 120 8.21 -12.24 -5.26
C ALA A 120 9.22 -12.20 -6.41
N GLN A 121 10.51 -11.93 -6.14
CA GLN A 121 11.56 -11.95 -7.16
C GLN A 121 11.99 -13.37 -7.55
N ILE A 122 12.09 -14.30 -6.61
CA ILE A 122 12.47 -15.69 -6.88
C ILE A 122 11.41 -16.41 -7.73
N TRP A 123 10.13 -16.18 -7.42
CA TRP A 123 9.02 -16.92 -8.04
C TRP A 123 8.33 -16.20 -9.20
N LYS A 124 8.85 -15.03 -9.62
CA LYS A 124 8.28 -14.26 -10.74
C LYS A 124 8.19 -15.07 -12.03
N ILE A 125 7.18 -14.79 -12.83
CA ILE A 125 7.04 -15.28 -14.20
C ILE A 125 7.28 -14.14 -15.18
N ARG A 126 7.83 -14.50 -16.34
CA ARG A 126 7.88 -13.60 -17.49
C ARG A 126 6.55 -13.69 -18.23
N GLY A 127 5.88 -12.55 -18.36
CA GLY A 127 4.67 -12.39 -19.16
C GLY A 127 4.97 -12.41 -20.66
N LYS A 128 3.92 -12.51 -21.46
CA LYS A 128 4.01 -12.64 -22.93
C LYS A 128 4.63 -11.42 -23.60
N GLU A 129 4.47 -10.24 -23.00
CA GLU A 129 4.99 -9.01 -23.59
C GLU A 129 6.32 -8.56 -22.96
N GLY A 130 7.01 -9.46 -22.24
CA GLY A 130 8.29 -9.17 -21.61
C GLY A 130 8.21 -8.52 -20.23
N GLU A 131 7.01 -8.27 -19.68
CA GLU A 131 6.85 -7.87 -18.28
C GLU A 131 7.14 -9.02 -17.31
N PHE A 132 7.43 -8.70 -16.05
CA PHE A 132 7.55 -9.69 -14.98
C PHE A 132 6.38 -9.55 -14.02
N ARG A 133 5.77 -10.68 -13.67
CA ARG A 133 4.67 -10.75 -12.70
C ARG A 133 5.10 -11.63 -11.54
N GLY A 134 5.02 -11.11 -10.32
CA GLY A 134 5.40 -11.80 -9.09
C GLY A 134 4.44 -11.41 -7.96
N GLY A 135 4.76 -11.86 -6.75
CA GLY A 135 3.95 -11.58 -5.56
C GLY A 135 3.27 -12.83 -4.98
N PRO A 136 2.36 -12.65 -4.02
CA PRO A 136 1.91 -13.74 -3.17
C PRO A 136 1.19 -14.87 -3.87
N ALA A 137 0.31 -14.55 -4.82
CA ALA A 137 -0.37 -15.57 -5.61
C ALA A 137 0.62 -16.55 -6.28
N TYR A 138 1.76 -16.03 -6.77
CA TYR A 138 2.76 -16.83 -7.47
C TYR A 138 3.63 -17.67 -6.53
N TYR A 139 4.07 -17.13 -5.39
CA TYR A 139 4.83 -17.94 -4.45
C TYR A 139 3.95 -18.92 -3.67
N ILE A 140 2.65 -18.64 -3.49
CA ILE A 140 1.69 -19.63 -2.95
C ILE A 140 1.51 -20.77 -3.96
N GLU A 141 1.32 -20.47 -5.24
CA GLU A 141 1.18 -21.49 -6.27
C GLU A 141 2.46 -22.32 -6.43
N LYS A 142 3.64 -21.67 -6.53
CA LYS A 142 4.88 -22.34 -6.93
C LYS A 142 5.75 -22.81 -5.76
N ALA A 143 5.83 -22.05 -4.67
CA ALA A 143 6.65 -22.42 -3.53
C ALA A 143 5.92 -23.39 -2.59
N LEU A 144 4.62 -23.16 -2.37
CA LEU A 144 3.79 -24.04 -1.54
C LEU A 144 3.10 -25.16 -2.33
N GLY A 145 3.08 -25.09 -3.67
CA GLY A 145 2.42 -26.09 -4.52
C GLY A 145 0.89 -26.04 -4.50
N HIS A 146 0.29 -25.00 -3.91
CA HIS A 146 -1.16 -24.88 -3.72
C HIS A 146 -1.77 -23.84 -4.66
N ARG A 147 -1.95 -24.21 -5.93
CA ARG A 147 -2.52 -23.33 -6.95
C ARG A 147 -3.88 -22.73 -6.56
N TRP A 148 -4.76 -23.50 -5.92
CA TRP A 148 -6.09 -23.04 -5.54
C TRP A 148 -6.03 -21.90 -4.50
N LEU A 149 -5.10 -21.95 -3.54
CA LEU A 149 -4.87 -20.87 -2.59
C LEU A 149 -4.32 -19.62 -3.29
N GLY A 150 -3.45 -19.79 -4.28
CA GLY A 150 -2.94 -18.68 -5.10
C GLY A 150 -4.06 -17.98 -5.87
N ILE A 151 -4.99 -18.74 -6.46
CA ILE A 151 -6.18 -18.22 -7.15
C ILE A 151 -7.11 -17.50 -6.16
N LEU A 152 -7.41 -18.13 -5.03
CA LEU A 152 -8.25 -17.54 -3.99
C LEU A 152 -7.66 -16.21 -3.51
N PHE A 153 -6.36 -16.19 -3.20
CA PHE A 153 -5.65 -14.98 -2.80
C PHE A 153 -5.74 -13.88 -3.87
N ALA A 154 -5.51 -14.23 -5.14
CA ALA A 154 -5.58 -13.27 -6.24
C ALA A 154 -7.00 -12.67 -6.39
N VAL A 155 -8.04 -13.50 -6.31
CA VAL A 155 -9.44 -13.05 -6.39
C VAL A 155 -9.78 -12.14 -5.21
N LEU A 156 -9.45 -12.54 -3.98
CA LEU A 156 -9.68 -11.71 -2.78
C LEU A 156 -8.95 -10.38 -2.86
N LEU A 157 -7.70 -10.39 -3.34
CA LEU A 157 -6.92 -9.16 -3.51
C LEU A 157 -7.54 -8.24 -4.57
N ILE A 158 -8.02 -8.79 -5.69
CA ILE A 158 -8.73 -8.01 -6.72
C ILE A 158 -10.00 -7.39 -6.15
N LEU A 159 -10.81 -8.16 -5.41
CA LEU A 159 -12.03 -7.64 -4.78
C LEU A 159 -11.73 -6.55 -3.74
N CYS A 160 -10.69 -6.76 -2.92
CA CYS A 160 -10.23 -5.79 -1.93
C CYS A 160 -9.85 -4.45 -2.57
N TYR A 161 -9.09 -4.46 -3.66
CA TYR A 161 -8.72 -3.23 -4.36
C TYR A 161 -9.87 -2.62 -5.16
N ALA A 162 -10.69 -3.46 -5.81
CA ALA A 162 -11.80 -2.99 -6.65
C ALA A 162 -12.88 -2.27 -5.84
N PHE A 163 -13.26 -2.82 -4.68
CA PHE A 163 -14.39 -2.32 -3.89
C PHE A 163 -13.96 -1.62 -2.60
N GLY A 164 -12.98 -2.15 -1.87
CA GLY A 164 -12.57 -1.63 -0.57
C GLY A 164 -11.69 -0.38 -0.69
N PHE A 165 -10.50 -0.54 -1.28
CA PHE A 165 -9.51 0.53 -1.29
C PHE A 165 -9.90 1.72 -2.18
N ASN A 166 -10.32 1.48 -3.42
CA ASN A 166 -10.62 2.58 -4.35
C ASN A 166 -11.78 3.46 -3.85
N GLY A 167 -12.84 2.84 -3.34
CA GLY A 167 -13.99 3.56 -2.76
C GLY A 167 -13.60 4.39 -1.54
N LEU A 168 -12.85 3.80 -0.61
CA LEU A 168 -12.37 4.50 0.59
C LEU A 168 -11.47 5.69 0.26
N GLN A 169 -10.55 5.54 -0.69
CA GLN A 169 -9.65 6.62 -1.09
C GLN A 169 -10.39 7.76 -1.79
N ALA A 170 -11.35 7.45 -2.66
CA ALA A 170 -12.20 8.45 -3.28
C ALA A 170 -13.05 9.19 -2.24
N TYR A 171 -13.64 8.46 -1.28
CA TYR A 171 -14.41 9.04 -0.18
C TYR A 171 -13.57 9.99 0.67
N ASN A 172 -12.38 9.57 1.11
CA ASN A 172 -11.48 10.40 1.91
C ASN A 172 -11.01 11.66 1.15
N ALA A 173 -10.78 11.56 -0.16
CA ALA A 173 -10.38 12.70 -0.98
C ALA A 173 -11.52 13.74 -1.12
N CYS A 174 -12.77 13.29 -1.33
CA CYS A 174 -13.93 14.17 -1.45
C CYS A 174 -14.33 14.79 -0.11
N SER A 175 -14.42 13.99 0.96
CA SER A 175 -14.84 14.46 2.29
C SER A 175 -13.86 15.49 2.89
N ALA A 176 -12.57 15.43 2.54
CA ALA A 176 -11.60 16.44 2.96
C ALA A 176 -11.92 17.85 2.42
N LEU A 177 -12.61 17.97 1.28
CA LEU A 177 -12.99 19.25 0.67
C LEU A 177 -14.30 19.82 1.25
N GLU A 178 -15.17 18.96 1.77
CA GLU A 178 -16.45 19.35 2.38
C GLU A 178 -16.27 20.34 3.53
N TYR A 179 -15.18 20.21 4.30
CA TYR A 179 -14.86 21.15 5.37
C TYR A 179 -14.59 22.59 4.87
N TYR A 180 -14.09 22.74 3.64
CA TYR A 180 -13.67 24.04 3.09
C TYR A 180 -14.69 24.67 2.13
N VAL A 181 -15.68 23.91 1.68
CA VAL A 181 -16.65 24.34 0.67
C VAL A 181 -18.08 24.20 1.23
N PRO A 182 -18.79 25.32 1.47
CA PRO A 182 -20.20 25.27 1.85
C PRO A 182 -21.04 24.53 0.80
N ASP A 183 -21.99 23.74 1.25
CA ASP A 183 -22.94 22.99 0.42
C ASP A 183 -22.27 22.08 -0.64
N TYR A 184 -21.08 21.54 -0.34
CA TYR A 184 -20.24 20.74 -1.26
C TYR A 184 -20.98 19.58 -1.95
N ASN A 185 -21.92 18.94 -1.26
CA ASN A 185 -22.68 17.82 -1.79
C ASN A 185 -23.84 18.28 -2.71
N GLU A 186 -24.35 19.49 -2.53
CA GLU A 186 -25.53 20.00 -3.24
C GLU A 186 -25.17 20.92 -4.42
N ASN A 187 -24.00 21.55 -4.37
CA ASN A 187 -23.53 22.51 -5.38
C ASN A 187 -22.97 21.87 -6.67
N GLY A 188 -22.96 20.53 -6.77
CA GLY A 188 -22.43 19.78 -7.91
C GLY A 188 -20.90 19.74 -8.02
N LEU A 189 -20.18 20.44 -7.13
CA LEU A 189 -18.71 20.52 -7.15
C LEU A 189 -18.07 19.17 -6.83
N ALA A 190 -18.67 18.39 -5.92
CA ALA A 190 -18.27 17.01 -5.67
C ALA A 190 -18.23 16.15 -6.94
N MET A 191 -19.22 16.31 -7.83
CA MET A 191 -19.29 15.59 -9.10
C MET A 191 -18.18 16.03 -10.07
N ILE A 192 -17.88 17.33 -10.11
CA ILE A 192 -16.79 17.89 -10.92
C ILE A 192 -15.43 17.37 -10.45
N VAL A 193 -15.17 17.38 -9.14
CA VAL A 193 -13.93 16.84 -8.55
C VAL A 193 -13.80 15.36 -8.85
N GLY A 194 -14.87 14.58 -8.66
CA GLY A 194 -14.89 13.16 -9.00
C GLY A 194 -14.60 12.90 -10.48
N LEU A 195 -15.24 13.65 -11.39
CA LEU A 195 -15.01 13.53 -12.83
C LEU A 195 -13.55 13.85 -13.18
N LEU A 196 -13.00 14.91 -12.61
CA LEU A 196 -11.61 15.31 -12.84
C LEU A 196 -10.63 14.24 -12.33
N LEU A 197 -10.87 13.67 -11.14
CA LEU A 197 -10.09 12.56 -10.59
C LEU A 197 -10.15 11.32 -11.50
N VAL A 198 -11.33 10.98 -12.02
CA VAL A 198 -11.51 9.86 -12.96
C VAL A 198 -10.72 10.11 -14.25
N LEU A 199 -10.82 11.30 -14.84
CA LEU A 199 -10.09 11.65 -16.06
C LEU A 199 -8.59 11.58 -15.86
N MET A 200 -8.07 12.20 -14.79
CA MET A 200 -6.64 12.15 -14.44
C MET A 200 -6.20 10.69 -14.26
N THR A 201 -6.92 9.91 -13.44
CA THR A 201 -6.58 8.51 -13.16
C THR A 201 -6.61 7.65 -14.42
N ALA A 202 -7.61 7.83 -15.29
CA ALA A 202 -7.72 7.12 -16.56
C ALA A 202 -6.50 7.39 -17.46
N THR A 203 -6.07 8.65 -17.61
CA THR A 203 -4.90 8.99 -18.43
C THR A 203 -3.60 8.31 -17.94
N VAL A 204 -3.48 8.12 -16.63
CA VAL A 204 -2.35 7.43 -16.00
C VAL A 204 -2.43 5.92 -16.22
N ILE A 205 -3.59 5.30 -15.92
CA ILE A 205 -3.78 3.84 -16.00
C ILE A 205 -3.68 3.34 -17.46
N PHE A 206 -4.34 4.00 -18.41
CA PHE A 206 -4.30 3.60 -19.82
C PHE A 206 -2.91 3.77 -20.45
N GLY A 207 -2.00 4.51 -19.81
CA GLY A 207 -0.59 4.57 -20.21
C GLY A 207 0.26 3.39 -19.79
N GLY A 208 -0.29 2.43 -19.03
CA GLY A 208 0.38 1.21 -18.59
C GLY A 208 1.39 1.41 -17.44
N GLN A 209 1.99 0.30 -17.01
CA GLN A 209 2.86 0.25 -15.82
C GLN A 209 4.04 1.22 -15.87
N LYS A 210 4.62 1.46 -17.06
CA LYS A 210 5.72 2.41 -17.24
C LYS A 210 5.28 3.84 -16.94
N ARG A 211 4.14 4.29 -17.47
CA ARG A 211 3.62 5.64 -17.23
C ARG A 211 3.31 5.84 -15.75
N ILE A 212 2.67 4.86 -15.12
CA ILE A 212 2.42 4.84 -13.67
C ILE A 212 3.75 5.07 -12.93
N SER A 213 4.77 4.27 -13.22
CA SER A 213 6.06 4.38 -12.52
C SER A 213 6.76 5.74 -12.69
N VAL A 214 6.68 6.34 -13.88
CA VAL A 214 7.28 7.65 -14.16
C VAL A 214 6.54 8.75 -13.41
N ILE A 215 5.21 8.80 -13.51
CA ILE A 215 4.40 9.82 -12.84
C ILE A 215 4.58 9.70 -11.32
N THR A 216 4.47 8.49 -10.79
CA THR A 216 4.62 8.23 -9.37
C THR A 216 6.01 8.63 -8.85
N SER A 217 7.07 8.44 -9.65
CA SER A 217 8.43 8.85 -9.26
C SER A 217 8.62 10.36 -9.10
N ILE A 218 7.71 11.17 -9.64
CA ILE A 218 7.70 12.64 -9.51
C ILE A 218 6.70 13.06 -8.42
N VAL A 219 5.47 12.55 -8.50
CA VAL A 219 4.37 12.97 -7.62
C VAL A 219 4.63 12.61 -6.15
N VAL A 220 5.14 11.41 -5.87
CA VAL A 220 5.33 10.95 -4.49
C VAL A 220 6.35 11.79 -3.72
N PRO A 221 7.58 12.04 -4.25
CA PRO A 221 8.52 12.92 -3.55
C PRO A 221 7.98 14.34 -3.33
N VAL A 222 7.32 14.92 -4.34
CA VAL A 222 6.75 16.28 -4.23
C VAL A 222 5.67 16.31 -3.16
N MET A 223 4.75 15.33 -3.14
CA MET A 223 3.70 15.22 -2.14
C MET A 223 4.28 15.07 -0.72
N ALA A 224 5.27 14.20 -0.54
CA ALA A 224 5.90 13.98 0.76
C ALA A 224 6.62 15.23 1.28
N LEU A 225 7.39 15.90 0.43
CA LEU A 225 8.11 17.13 0.78
C LEU A 225 7.14 18.28 1.09
N ALA A 226 6.09 18.45 0.29
CA ALA A 226 5.06 19.47 0.55
C ALA A 226 4.33 19.22 1.87
N TYR A 227 3.98 17.97 2.18
CA TYR A 227 3.34 17.62 3.45
C TYR A 227 4.24 17.93 4.65
N ILE A 228 5.52 17.55 4.59
CA ILE A 228 6.50 17.86 5.65
C ILE A 228 6.67 19.37 5.80
N ALA A 229 6.72 20.12 4.70
CA ALA A 229 6.89 21.57 4.72
C ALA A 229 5.70 22.31 5.33
N ILE A 230 4.47 21.81 5.16
CA ILE A 230 3.26 22.39 5.78
C ILE A 230 3.23 22.09 7.30
N ALA A 231 3.79 20.96 7.71
CA ALA A 231 3.77 20.52 9.12
C ALA A 231 4.88 21.14 10.00
N LEU A 232 5.91 21.73 9.38
CA LEU A 232 6.99 22.47 10.05
C LEU A 232 6.61 23.93 10.31
#